data_AF-A0AAJ0FM99-F1
#
_entry.id   AF-A0AAJ0FM99-F1
#
_cell.length_a   1.000
_cell.length_b   1.000
_cell.length_c   1.000
_cell.angle_alpha   90.00
_cell.angle_beta   90.00
_cell.angle_gamma   90.00
#
_symmetry.space_group_name_H-M   'P 1'
#
loop_
_entity.id
_entity.type
_entity.pdbx_description
1 polymer ?
#
loop_
_entity_poly.entity_id
_entity_poly.type
_entity_poly.pdbx_seq_one_letter_code
_entity_poly.pdbx_strand_id
1 'polypeptide(L)'
;MQLSHSVVASTLLSLSTLSLLQGINALPNVQSREAADRYIPGPVSAAVQALNTDDDHGFFSVGADGVLRSFAGNGTVLDYHQLDPDQLASFAASQLAAWEASGMAVPASVSNLANSASAVDGRLVTDLDQLLDPADRPVQSSAVKERDIDDLAIPAKRQGCVGTPCQSLPDCLVIGCAACFFPGGPPLGVCFFS
;
A
#
# COMPACT_ATOMS: atom_id res chain seq x y z
N MET A 1 36.77 30.50 -73.64
CA MET A 1 36.64 29.78 -72.34
C MET A 1 35.57 30.51 -71.54
N GLN A 2 34.39 29.91 -71.52
CA GLN A 2 33.16 30.44 -70.95
C GLN A 2 32.79 29.46 -69.83
N LEU A 3 32.56 29.95 -68.61
CA LEU A 3 31.77 29.35 -67.53
C LEU A 3 32.11 30.06 -66.21
N SER A 4 31.13 30.78 -65.65
CA SER A 4 30.86 30.75 -64.21
C SER A 4 29.45 31.29 -63.97
N HIS A 5 28.55 30.35 -63.68
CA HIS A 5 27.21 30.57 -63.17
C HIS A 5 27.29 31.10 -61.74
N SER A 6 26.43 32.05 -61.37
CA SER A 6 26.09 32.33 -59.97
C SER A 6 24.65 31.91 -59.72
N VAL A 7 24.49 30.83 -58.97
CA VAL A 7 23.23 30.36 -58.39
C VAL A 7 23.13 30.96 -57.00
N VAL A 8 22.11 31.80 -56.76
CA VAL A 8 21.76 32.23 -55.40
C VAL A 8 20.75 31.24 -54.87
N ALA A 9 21.18 30.34 -54.00
CA ALA A 9 20.34 29.39 -53.29
C ALA A 9 19.95 29.97 -51.92
N SER A 10 18.66 30.26 -51.75
CA SER A 10 18.05 30.66 -50.48
C SER A 10 18.07 29.50 -49.49
N THR A 11 18.71 29.66 -48.34
CA THR A 11 18.61 28.72 -47.22
C THR A 11 17.76 29.31 -46.10
N LEU A 12 16.65 28.63 -45.83
CA LEU A 12 15.71 28.87 -44.74
C LEU A 12 16.34 28.42 -43.42
N LEU A 13 16.37 29.30 -42.40
CA LEU A 13 16.71 28.93 -41.03
C LEU A 13 15.50 28.24 -40.36
N SER A 14 15.60 26.94 -40.10
CA SER A 14 14.70 26.24 -39.18
C SER A 14 15.26 26.30 -37.76
N LEU A 15 14.58 27.04 -36.87
CA LEU A 15 14.83 26.99 -35.43
C LEU A 15 14.28 25.68 -34.86
N SER A 16 15.17 24.75 -34.52
CA SER A 16 14.83 23.56 -33.75
C SER A 16 14.79 23.92 -32.26
N THR A 17 13.61 24.14 -31.71
CA THR A 17 13.40 24.22 -30.26
C THR A 17 13.55 22.83 -29.65
N LEU A 18 14.66 22.59 -28.95
CA LEU A 18 14.86 21.43 -28.10
C LEU A 18 13.98 21.59 -26.85
N SER A 19 12.78 21.01 -26.86
CA SER A 19 11.98 20.85 -25.64
C SER A 19 12.59 19.75 -24.80
N LEU A 20 13.22 20.12 -23.68
CA LEU A 20 13.56 19.17 -22.61
C LEU A 20 12.26 18.60 -22.05
N LEU A 21 12.00 17.31 -22.29
CA LEU A 21 11.01 16.56 -21.52
C LEU A 21 11.52 16.45 -20.08
N GLN A 22 10.95 17.26 -19.18
CA GLN A 22 10.99 16.98 -17.76
C GLN A 22 10.09 15.78 -17.51
N GLY A 23 10.69 14.66 -17.11
CA GLY A 23 9.96 13.50 -16.59
C GLY A 23 9.25 13.89 -15.31
N ILE A 24 7.96 14.16 -15.43
CA ILE A 24 7.04 14.20 -14.30
C ILE A 24 6.90 12.75 -13.84
N ASN A 25 7.54 12.39 -12.72
CA ASN A 25 7.15 11.21 -11.97
C ASN A 25 5.75 11.50 -11.41
N ALA A 26 4.72 11.22 -12.21
CA ALA A 26 3.35 11.22 -11.72
C ALA A 26 3.24 10.08 -10.71
N LEU A 27 2.99 10.42 -9.44
CA LEU A 27 2.48 9.46 -8.48
C LEU A 27 1.26 8.77 -9.09
N PRO A 28 1.12 7.44 -8.97
CA PRO A 28 -0.06 6.77 -9.48
C PRO A 28 -1.31 7.42 -8.86
N ASN A 29 -2.18 7.96 -9.71
CA ASN A 29 -3.41 8.57 -9.27
C ASN A 29 -4.34 7.46 -8.74
N VAL A 30 -4.40 7.32 -7.42
CA VAL A 30 -5.24 6.35 -6.70
C VAL A 30 -6.71 6.45 -7.14
N GLN A 31 -7.13 7.61 -7.63
CA GLN A 31 -8.49 7.86 -8.13
C GLN A 31 -8.83 7.18 -9.46
N SER A 32 -7.88 6.56 -10.18
CA SER A 32 -8.11 6.00 -11.52
C SER A 32 -7.50 4.62 -11.74
N ARG A 33 -7.49 3.76 -10.72
CA ARG A 33 -7.13 2.34 -10.89
C ARG A 33 -8.14 1.62 -11.78
N GLU A 34 -7.66 0.94 -12.82
CA GLU A 34 -8.49 0.01 -13.60
C GLU A 34 -8.93 -1.18 -12.73
N ALA A 35 -10.05 -1.82 -13.06
CA ALA A 35 -10.59 -2.92 -12.26
C ALA A 35 -9.59 -4.09 -12.06
N ALA A 36 -8.72 -4.32 -13.05
CA ALA A 36 -7.68 -5.35 -12.98
C ALA A 36 -6.57 -5.01 -11.97
N ASP A 37 -6.31 -3.73 -11.71
CA ASP A 37 -5.28 -3.28 -10.76
C ASP A 37 -5.79 -3.29 -9.31
N ARG A 38 -7.11 -3.37 -9.11
CA ARG A 38 -7.73 -3.32 -7.78
C ARG A 38 -7.67 -4.66 -7.05
N TYR A 39 -7.53 -5.77 -7.76
CA TYR A 39 -7.54 -7.13 -7.20
C TYR A 39 -6.28 -7.89 -7.60
N ILE A 40 -5.65 -8.54 -6.61
CA ILE A 40 -4.48 -9.39 -6.84
C ILE A 40 -4.83 -10.80 -6.35
N PRO A 41 -4.83 -11.82 -7.24
CA PRO A 41 -5.11 -13.19 -6.84
C PRO A 41 -3.99 -13.76 -5.97
N GLY A 42 -4.37 -14.66 -5.06
CA GLY A 42 -3.44 -15.36 -4.17
C GLY A 42 -3.54 -14.89 -2.71
N PRO A 43 -2.46 -14.98 -1.91
CA PRO A 43 -2.53 -14.61 -0.50
C PRO A 43 -2.65 -13.10 -0.30
N VAL A 44 -3.30 -12.68 0.80
CA VAL A 44 -3.44 -11.25 1.16
C VAL A 44 -2.07 -10.54 1.27
N SER A 45 -1.00 -11.27 1.62
CA SER A 45 0.35 -10.71 1.63
C SER A 45 0.81 -10.16 0.27
N ALA A 46 0.37 -10.75 -0.84
CA ALA A 46 0.66 -10.23 -2.17
C ALA A 46 -0.04 -8.88 -2.41
N ALA A 47 -1.28 -8.74 -1.96
CA ALA A 47 -2.00 -7.47 -2.01
C ALA A 47 -1.35 -6.40 -1.12
N VAL A 48 -0.88 -6.77 0.08
CA VAL A 48 -0.15 -5.85 0.97
C VAL A 48 1.15 -5.33 0.32
N GLN A 49 1.90 -6.21 -0.34
CA GLN A 49 3.16 -5.84 -1.01
C GLN A 49 2.96 -4.86 -2.17
N ALA A 50 1.76 -4.81 -2.74
CA ALA A 50 1.42 -3.94 -3.86
C ALA A 50 0.85 -2.58 -3.46
N LEU A 51 0.54 -2.37 -2.17
CA LEU A 51 0.01 -1.10 -1.68
C LEU A 51 1.06 0.01 -1.69
N ASN A 52 0.63 1.22 -2.03
CA ASN A 52 1.39 2.42 -1.70
C ASN A 52 1.54 2.57 -0.17
N THR A 53 2.76 2.87 0.27
CA THR A 53 3.14 3.06 1.69
C THR A 53 3.99 4.31 1.88
N ASP A 54 3.83 5.31 1.01
CA ASP A 54 4.58 6.58 1.02
C ASP A 54 4.17 7.52 2.18
N ASP A 55 4.04 6.99 3.40
CA ASP A 55 3.87 7.74 4.63
C ASP A 55 4.58 7.01 5.77
N ASP A 56 5.45 7.72 6.48
CA ASP A 56 6.28 7.12 7.51
C ASP A 56 5.48 6.70 8.75
N HIS A 57 4.28 7.24 8.96
CA HIS A 57 3.37 6.89 10.04
C HIS A 57 2.15 6.11 9.54
N GLY A 58 2.29 5.51 8.35
CA GLY A 58 1.20 4.80 7.71
C GLY A 58 0.84 3.50 8.41
N PHE A 59 -0.35 3.00 8.10
CA PHE A 59 -0.82 1.72 8.62
C PHE A 59 -1.75 1.01 7.64
N PHE A 60 -1.96 -0.29 7.83
CA PHE A 60 -2.88 -1.09 7.03
C PHE A 60 -4.14 -1.45 7.81
N SER A 61 -5.27 -1.53 7.10
CA SER A 61 -6.49 -2.12 7.65
C SER A 61 -7.28 -2.84 6.58
N VAL A 62 -7.93 -3.93 6.98
CA VAL A 62 -8.96 -4.59 6.18
C VAL A 62 -10.32 -4.15 6.72
N GLY A 63 -11.10 -3.48 5.88
CA GLY A 63 -12.45 -3.04 6.26
C GLY A 63 -13.45 -4.21 6.31
N ALA A 64 -14.57 -4.01 7.00
CA ALA A 64 -15.69 -4.95 6.99
C ALA A 64 -16.31 -5.13 5.59
N ASP A 65 -16.00 -4.22 4.67
CA ASP A 65 -16.36 -4.26 3.26
C ASP A 65 -15.42 -5.13 2.41
N GLY A 66 -14.43 -5.80 3.01
CA GLY A 66 -13.51 -6.69 2.30
C GLY A 66 -12.44 -5.97 1.51
N VAL A 67 -12.20 -4.69 1.78
CA VAL A 67 -11.16 -3.91 1.10
C VAL A 67 -9.99 -3.66 2.05
N LEU A 68 -8.81 -4.10 1.62
CA LEU A 68 -7.53 -3.79 2.24
C LEU A 68 -7.11 -2.38 1.83
N ARG A 69 -6.74 -1.55 2.81
CA ARG A 69 -6.33 -0.16 2.58
C ARG A 69 -5.00 0.12 3.28
N SER A 70 -4.16 0.92 2.64
CA SER A 70 -3.08 1.64 3.32
C SER A 70 -3.55 3.05 3.65
N PHE A 71 -3.18 3.52 4.83
CA PHE A 71 -3.49 4.84 5.33
C PHE A 71 -2.20 5.60 5.62
N ALA A 72 -2.22 6.91 5.44
CA ALA A 72 -1.25 7.83 6.04
C ALA A 72 -1.50 7.93 7.57
N GLY A 73 -0.53 8.45 8.31
CA GLY A 73 -0.67 8.65 9.76
C GLY A 73 -1.86 9.53 10.17
N ASN A 74 -2.35 10.39 9.27
CA ASN A 74 -3.55 11.20 9.50
C ASN A 74 -4.88 10.48 9.20
N GLY A 75 -4.84 9.20 8.80
CA GLY A 75 -6.02 8.40 8.45
C GLY A 75 -6.58 8.65 7.04
N THR A 76 -5.81 9.30 6.15
CA THR A 76 -6.14 9.41 4.72
C THR A 76 -5.77 8.12 4.00
N VAL A 77 -6.64 7.57 3.16
CA VAL A 77 -6.33 6.40 2.33
C VAL A 77 -5.28 6.76 1.28
N LEU A 78 -4.18 6.01 1.24
CA LEU A 78 -3.09 6.15 0.28
C LEU A 78 -3.24 5.20 -0.91
N ASP A 79 -3.74 3.99 -0.68
CA ASP A 79 -4.02 2.99 -1.70
C ASP A 79 -4.95 1.91 -1.14
N TYR A 80 -5.50 1.08 -2.02
CA TYR A 80 -6.41 0.02 -1.67
C TYR A 80 -6.33 -1.18 -2.62
N HIS A 81 -6.61 -2.37 -2.08
CA HIS A 81 -6.86 -3.58 -2.84
C HIS A 81 -8.13 -4.27 -2.35
N GLN A 82 -8.97 -4.68 -3.29
CA GLN A 82 -10.15 -5.46 -3.02
C GLN A 82 -9.76 -6.92 -2.78
N LEU A 83 -10.31 -7.52 -1.73
CA LEU A 83 -10.13 -8.93 -1.44
C LEU A 83 -11.34 -9.71 -1.94
N ASP A 84 -11.10 -10.90 -2.50
CA ASP A 84 -12.17 -11.85 -2.74
C ASP A 84 -12.63 -12.53 -1.42
N PRO A 85 -13.75 -13.27 -1.44
CA PRO A 85 -14.28 -13.92 -0.23
C PRO A 85 -13.32 -14.93 0.39
N ASP A 86 -12.52 -15.65 -0.41
CA ASP A 86 -11.59 -16.67 0.10
C ASP A 86 -10.38 -16.02 0.77
N GLN A 87 -9.86 -14.94 0.17
CA GLN A 87 -8.81 -14.10 0.75
C GLN A 87 -9.25 -13.51 2.08
N LEU A 88 -10.46 -12.95 2.14
CA LEU A 88 -11.00 -12.34 3.34
C LEU A 88 -11.25 -13.38 4.45
N ALA A 89 -11.83 -14.53 4.09
CA ALA A 89 -12.06 -15.63 5.03
C ALA A 89 -10.75 -16.18 5.59
N SER A 90 -9.73 -16.38 4.74
CA SER A 90 -8.42 -16.85 5.17
C SER A 90 -7.72 -15.84 6.09
N PHE A 91 -7.77 -14.55 5.74
CA PHE A 91 -7.24 -13.47 6.57
C PHE A 91 -7.92 -13.45 7.95
N ALA A 92 -9.25 -13.43 7.98
CA ALA A 92 -10.01 -13.32 9.21
C ALA A 92 -9.82 -14.54 10.12
N ALA A 93 -9.79 -15.75 9.56
CA ALA A 93 -9.49 -16.98 10.30
C ALA A 93 -8.09 -16.95 10.92
N SER A 94 -7.10 -16.45 10.17
CA SER A 94 -5.72 -16.35 10.65
C SER A 94 -5.57 -15.32 11.78
N GLN A 95 -6.22 -14.17 11.64
CA GLN A 95 -6.26 -13.15 12.69
C GLN A 95 -6.92 -13.67 13.96
N LEU A 96 -8.06 -14.37 13.84
CA LEU A 96 -8.75 -14.97 14.97
C LEU A 96 -7.85 -16.00 15.67
N ALA A 97 -7.25 -16.92 14.92
CA ALA A 97 -6.34 -17.94 15.46
C ALA A 97 -5.13 -17.33 16.19
N ALA A 98 -4.56 -16.24 15.65
CA ALA A 98 -3.46 -15.52 16.29
C ALA A 98 -3.85 -14.90 17.63
N TRP A 99 -5.05 -14.30 17.72
CA TRP A 99 -5.56 -13.75 18.98
C TRP A 99 -5.87 -14.84 20.00
N GLU A 100 -6.52 -15.93 19.58
CA GLU A 100 -6.81 -17.08 20.45
C GLU A 100 -5.52 -17.72 20.99
N ALA A 101 -4.50 -17.88 20.13
CA ALA A 101 -3.20 -18.42 20.53
C ALA A 101 -2.43 -17.50 21.51
N SER A 102 -2.68 -16.18 21.47
CA SER A 102 -2.05 -15.24 22.39
C SER A 102 -2.54 -15.35 23.84
N GLY A 103 -3.69 -16.01 24.06
CA GLY A 103 -4.36 -16.09 25.37
C GLY A 103 -4.99 -14.77 25.83
N MET A 104 -4.99 -13.72 25.01
CA MET A 104 -5.69 -12.46 25.26
C MET A 104 -7.14 -12.53 24.78
N ALA A 105 -7.98 -11.62 25.28
CA ALA A 105 -9.35 -11.49 24.79
C ALA A 105 -9.36 -11.05 23.33
N VAL A 106 -10.10 -11.77 22.48
CA VAL A 106 -10.25 -11.45 21.06
C VAL A 106 -11.05 -10.14 20.92
N PRO A 107 -10.53 -9.12 20.22
CA PRO A 107 -11.27 -7.88 19.96
C PRO A 107 -12.55 -8.15 19.14
N ALA A 108 -13.63 -7.45 19.46
CA ALA A 108 -14.91 -7.60 18.75
C ALA A 108 -14.77 -7.37 17.23
N SER A 109 -13.88 -6.47 16.80
CA SER A 109 -13.59 -6.26 15.37
C SER A 109 -13.06 -7.51 14.67
N VAL A 110 -12.18 -8.27 15.33
CA VAL A 110 -11.62 -9.51 14.78
C VAL A 110 -12.68 -10.60 14.73
N SER A 111 -13.47 -10.77 15.80
CA SER A 111 -14.57 -11.74 15.83
C SER A 111 -15.64 -11.42 14.80
N ASN A 112 -16.02 -10.14 14.66
CA ASN A 112 -17.02 -9.71 13.67
C ASN A 112 -16.53 -9.96 12.25
N LEU A 113 -15.28 -9.62 11.94
CA LEU A 113 -14.68 -9.88 10.65
C LEU A 113 -14.69 -11.39 10.33
N ALA A 114 -14.28 -12.23 11.27
CA ALA A 114 -14.29 -13.69 11.08
C ALA A 114 -15.70 -14.25 10.82
N ASN A 115 -16.72 -13.70 11.48
CA ASN A 115 -18.10 -14.13 11.32
C ASN A 115 -18.73 -13.69 9.99
N SER A 116 -18.31 -12.55 9.43
CA SER A 116 -18.86 -12.01 8.18
C SER A 116 -18.04 -12.32 6.94
N ALA A 117 -16.79 -12.76 7.08
CA ALA A 117 -15.82 -12.84 5.98
C ALA A 117 -16.29 -13.66 4.77
N SER A 118 -17.01 -14.76 4.98
CA SER A 118 -17.50 -15.62 3.88
C SER A 118 -18.67 -15.02 3.09
N ALA A 119 -19.32 -13.98 3.61
CA ALA A 119 -20.47 -13.32 3.01
C ALA A 119 -20.11 -12.01 2.28
N VAL A 120 -18.86 -11.55 2.41
CA VAL A 120 -18.39 -10.27 1.88
C VAL A 120 -17.46 -10.52 0.69
N ASP A 121 -17.75 -9.87 -0.44
CA ASP A 121 -16.86 -9.83 -1.61
C ASP A 121 -16.42 -8.38 -1.84
N GLY A 122 -15.18 -8.05 -1.46
CA GLY A 122 -14.63 -6.71 -1.60
C GLY A 122 -14.50 -6.24 -3.04
N ARG A 123 -14.50 -7.16 -4.01
CA ARG A 123 -14.45 -6.82 -5.44
C ARG A 123 -15.72 -6.11 -5.91
N LEU A 124 -16.81 -6.25 -5.15
CA LEU A 124 -18.08 -5.57 -5.43
C LEU A 124 -18.08 -4.10 -4.95
N VAL A 125 -17.10 -3.68 -4.13
CA VAL A 125 -16.97 -2.30 -3.64
C VAL A 125 -16.35 -1.42 -4.73
N THR A 126 -17.18 -0.85 -5.59
CA THR A 126 -16.71 -0.10 -6.77
C THR A 126 -16.83 1.41 -6.64
N ASP A 127 -17.58 1.89 -5.65
CA ASP A 127 -17.74 3.31 -5.35
C ASP A 127 -16.42 3.90 -4.85
N LEU A 128 -15.88 4.89 -5.56
CA LEU A 128 -14.60 5.50 -5.23
C LEU A 128 -14.63 6.24 -3.89
N ASP A 129 -15.77 6.86 -3.55
CA ASP A 129 -15.91 7.57 -2.28
C ASP A 129 -15.87 6.56 -1.13
N GLN A 130 -16.48 5.39 -1.29
CA GLN A 130 -16.39 4.30 -0.31
C GLN A 130 -14.97 3.72 -0.20
N LEU A 131 -14.22 3.67 -1.31
CA LEU A 131 -12.86 3.16 -1.33
C LEU A 131 -11.87 4.11 -0.63
N LEU A 132 -12.01 5.41 -0.82
CA LEU A 132 -11.10 6.44 -0.29
C LEU A 132 -11.56 7.08 1.03
N ASP A 133 -12.85 6.97 1.36
CA ASP A 133 -13.46 7.44 2.60
C ASP A 133 -14.37 6.35 3.21
N PRO A 134 -13.78 5.29 3.81
CA PRO A 134 -14.57 4.22 4.40
C PRO A 134 -15.27 4.71 5.67
N ALA A 135 -16.53 4.28 5.87
CA ALA A 135 -17.31 4.62 7.06
C ALA A 135 -16.63 4.14 8.37
N ASP A 136 -15.99 2.97 8.32
CA ASP A 136 -15.26 2.37 9.45
C ASP A 136 -13.76 2.72 9.40
N ARG A 137 -13.41 4.00 9.43
CA ARG A 137 -11.99 4.39 9.54
C ARG A 137 -11.42 3.86 10.86
N PRO A 138 -10.27 3.16 10.84
CA PRO A 138 -9.61 2.76 12.07
C PRO A 138 -9.26 4.03 12.85
N VAL A 139 -9.85 4.18 14.04
CA VAL A 139 -9.44 5.24 14.95
C VAL A 139 -8.05 4.85 15.42
N GLN A 140 -7.02 5.63 15.08
CA GLN A 140 -5.75 5.52 15.78
C GLN A 140 -6.05 5.81 17.24
N SER A 141 -6.16 4.76 18.06
CA SER A 141 -6.30 4.96 19.48
C SER A 141 -5.00 5.59 19.94
N SER A 142 -5.05 6.85 20.38
CA SER A 142 -3.94 7.54 21.06
C SER A 142 -3.51 6.84 22.37
N ALA A 143 -4.04 5.63 22.65
CA ALA A 143 -3.81 4.81 23.81
C ALA A 143 -2.83 3.65 23.57
N VAL A 144 -2.46 3.34 22.31
CA VAL A 144 -1.20 2.62 22.09
C VAL A 144 -0.12 3.68 22.19
N LYS A 145 0.57 3.71 23.33
CA LYS A 145 1.79 4.48 23.50
C LYS A 145 2.63 4.21 22.26
N GLU A 146 2.74 5.20 21.38
CA GLU A 146 3.66 5.19 20.26
C GLU A 146 4.97 4.67 20.86
N ARG A 147 5.38 3.47 20.43
CA ARG A 147 6.64 2.92 20.95
C ARG A 147 7.65 3.90 20.42
N ASP A 148 8.20 4.72 21.31
CA ASP A 148 9.13 5.80 21.02
C ASP A 148 10.23 5.24 20.11
N ILE A 149 10.07 5.40 18.80
CA ILE A 149 10.97 4.85 17.80
C ILE A 149 12.29 5.60 17.86
N ASP A 150 12.31 6.81 18.44
CA ASP A 150 13.52 7.61 18.66
C ASP A 150 14.56 6.89 19.54
N ASP A 151 14.15 5.96 20.41
CA ASP A 151 15.08 5.13 21.21
C ASP A 151 15.59 3.89 20.47
N LEU A 152 14.96 3.50 19.35
CA LEU A 152 15.41 2.41 18.50
C LEU A 152 16.22 3.02 17.36
N ALA A 153 17.54 2.83 17.37
CA ALA A 153 18.42 3.26 16.28
C ALA A 153 18.08 2.51 14.97
N ILE A 154 17.03 2.97 14.27
CA ILE A 154 16.65 2.44 12.97
C ILE A 154 17.72 2.94 11.98
N PRO A 155 18.41 2.03 11.25
CA PRO A 155 19.29 2.45 10.17
C PRO A 155 18.51 3.31 9.18
N ALA A 156 19.14 4.36 8.66
CA ALA A 156 18.53 5.27 7.69
C ALA A 156 17.70 4.52 6.62
N LYS A 157 16.46 4.99 6.40
CA LYS A 157 15.44 4.41 5.51
C LYS A 157 16.09 3.82 4.26
N ARG A 158 16.06 2.49 4.12
CA ARG A 158 16.60 1.81 2.94
C ARG A 158 15.49 1.55 1.94
N GLN A 159 15.74 1.92 0.67
CA GLN A 159 14.89 1.48 -0.44
C GLN A 159 14.81 -0.04 -0.45
N GLY A 160 13.60 -0.58 -0.40
CA GLY A 160 13.32 -2.02 -0.47
C GLY A 160 13.03 -2.72 0.86
N CYS A 161 12.84 -2.01 1.98
CA CYS A 161 12.41 -2.68 3.23
C CYS A 161 10.93 -3.05 3.23
N VAL A 162 10.05 -2.21 2.65
CA VAL A 162 8.61 -2.47 2.58
C VAL A 162 8.33 -3.75 1.79
N GLY A 163 7.41 -4.57 2.31
CA GLY A 163 7.03 -5.84 1.70
C GLY A 163 7.99 -6.99 1.99
N THR A 164 9.14 -6.73 2.63
CA THR A 164 10.09 -7.78 3.03
C THR A 164 9.45 -8.68 4.08
N PRO A 165 9.51 -10.03 3.93
CA PRO A 165 8.97 -10.93 4.94
C PRO A 165 9.61 -10.73 6.31
N CYS A 166 8.80 -10.77 7.37
CA CYS A 166 9.25 -10.69 8.76
C CYS A 166 8.50 -11.69 9.64
N GLN A 167 9.17 -12.17 10.69
CA GLN A 167 8.56 -12.95 11.76
C GLN A 167 8.32 -12.11 13.01
N SER A 168 9.00 -10.97 13.09
CA SER A 168 8.96 -10.05 14.23
C SER A 168 9.42 -8.64 13.82
N LEU A 169 9.16 -7.66 14.69
CA LEU A 169 9.65 -6.28 14.50
C LEU A 169 11.19 -6.20 14.30
N PRO A 170 12.03 -6.90 15.07
CA PRO A 170 13.48 -6.93 14.84
C PRO A 170 13.93 -7.22 13.41
N ASP A 171 13.20 -8.08 12.68
CA ASP A 171 13.52 -8.41 11.28
C ASP A 171 13.39 -7.19 10.36
N CYS A 172 12.49 -6.27 10.69
CA CYS A 172 12.26 -5.03 9.95
C CYS A 172 13.23 -3.92 10.36
N LEU A 173 13.58 -3.83 11.65
CA LEU A 173 14.49 -2.79 12.15
C LEU A 173 15.87 -2.88 11.47
N VAL A 174 16.40 -4.09 11.24
CA VAL A 174 17.72 -4.28 10.61
C VAL A 174 17.78 -3.86 9.14
N ILE A 175 16.63 -3.77 8.47
CA ILE A 175 16.50 -3.34 7.07
C ILE A 175 15.94 -1.92 6.92
N GLY A 176 15.71 -1.20 8.03
CA GLY A 176 15.27 0.20 8.01
C GLY A 176 13.75 0.41 7.93
N CYS A 177 12.96 -0.59 8.37
CA CYS A 177 11.51 -0.51 8.54
C CYS A 177 11.16 -0.58 10.04
N ALA A 178 10.07 0.06 10.46
CA ALA A 178 9.70 0.22 11.88
C ALA A 178 8.51 -0.64 12.33
N ALA A 179 7.93 -1.43 11.43
CA ALA A 179 6.82 -2.31 11.76
C ALA A 179 6.79 -3.60 10.93
N CYS A 180 6.20 -4.65 11.52
CA CYS A 180 5.93 -5.95 10.90
C CYS A 180 4.43 -6.22 10.96
N PHE A 181 3.76 -6.22 9.81
CA PHE A 181 2.33 -6.49 9.68
C PHE A 181 2.11 -7.97 9.37
N PHE A 182 1.18 -8.63 10.05
CA PHE A 182 0.92 -10.06 9.90
C PHE A 182 -0.42 -10.33 9.19
N PRO A 183 -0.49 -10.26 7.85
CA PRO A 183 -1.75 -10.48 7.14
C PRO A 183 -2.27 -11.91 7.28
N GLY A 184 -1.39 -12.89 7.42
CA GLY A 184 -1.75 -14.28 7.68
C GLY A 184 -1.63 -14.69 9.14
N GLY A 185 -1.61 -13.73 10.07
CA GLY A 185 -1.20 -13.97 11.46
C GLY A 185 0.30 -14.33 11.61
N PRO A 186 0.85 -14.32 12.83
CA PRO A 186 2.21 -14.76 13.07
C PRO A 186 2.41 -16.24 12.70
N PRO A 187 3.61 -16.64 12.22
CA PRO A 187 4.83 -15.85 12.11
C PRO A 187 5.04 -15.21 10.72
N LEU A 188 4.06 -15.19 9.82
CA LEU A 188 4.25 -14.72 8.44
C LEU A 188 3.79 -13.28 8.29
N GLY A 189 4.72 -12.34 8.48
CA GLY A 189 4.50 -10.91 8.32
C GLY A 189 5.25 -10.28 7.15
N VAL A 190 4.99 -8.99 6.94
CA VAL A 190 5.67 -8.11 5.98
C VAL A 190 6.07 -6.80 6.64
N CYS A 191 7.27 -6.32 6.34
CA CYS A 191 7.81 -5.07 6.86
C CYS A 191 7.17 -3.85 6.18
N PHE A 192 7.02 -2.77 6.94
CA PHE A 192 6.59 -1.46 6.43
C PHE A 192 7.11 -0.32 7.32
N PHE A 193 6.95 0.93 6.87
CA PHE A 193 7.27 2.12 7.65
C PHE A 193 6.20 2.37 8.74
N SER A 194 6.58 2.87 9.91
CA SER A 194 5.68 3.19 11.03
C SER A 194 6.22 4.35 11.84
#